data_AF-A0ABD5SLI5-F1
#
_entry.id   AF-A0ABD5SLI5-F1
#
_cell.length_a   1.000
_cell.length_b   1.000
_cell.length_c   1.000
_cell.angle_alpha   90.00
_cell.angle_beta   90.00
_cell.angle_gamma   90.00
#
_symmetry.space_group_name_H-M   'P 1'
#
loop_
_entity.id
_entity.type
_entity.pdbx_description
1 polymer ?
#
loop_
_entity_poly.entity_id
_entity_poly.type
_entity_poly.pdbx_seq_one_letter_code
_entity_poly.pdbx_strand_id
1 'polypeptide(L)'
;MAEEGRALMTEREREIIAGDADVTSNYRYKVQSLVRNRVRKQFGDDVEVLEESFSEVYEMLVDDVCDRAGGDLETVAKELDEIEAAFERGDPDAARSALERAQETISKRDRDER
;
A
#
# COMPACT_ATOMS: atom_id res chain seq x y z
N MET A 1 -25.07 -1.62 19.88
CA MET A 1 -24.27 -2.64 20.58
C MET A 1 -22.99 -2.81 19.80
N ALA A 2 -21.87 -2.36 20.40
CA ALA A 2 -20.48 -2.45 19.94
C ALA A 2 -20.14 -1.93 18.53
N GLU A 3 -20.57 -0.72 18.17
CA GLU A 3 -19.86 0.06 17.14
C GLU A 3 -18.63 0.70 17.79
N GLU A 4 -17.59 -0.11 18.04
CA GLU A 4 -16.20 0.31 18.24
C GLU A 4 -15.30 -0.94 18.27
N GLY A 5 -15.46 -1.80 17.25
CA GLY A 5 -14.48 -2.85 16.98
C GLY A 5 -13.18 -2.21 16.51
N ARG A 6 -12.03 -2.70 17.00
CA ARG A 6 -10.73 -2.36 16.40
C ARG A 6 -10.50 -3.27 15.19
N ALA A 7 -9.98 -2.71 14.10
CA ALA A 7 -9.34 -3.49 13.05
C ALA A 7 -7.97 -3.97 13.57
N LEU A 8 -6.87 -3.58 12.91
CA LEU A 8 -5.54 -3.96 13.37
C LEU A 8 -5.13 -3.28 14.69
N MET A 9 -5.48 -2.00 14.89
CA MET A 9 -5.01 -1.19 16.02
C MET A 9 -6.16 -0.50 16.74
N THR A 10 -6.01 -0.33 18.06
CA THR A 10 -6.87 0.57 18.85
C THR A 10 -6.55 2.04 18.58
N GLU A 11 -7.48 2.94 18.92
CA GLU A 11 -7.25 4.40 18.87
C GLU A 11 -6.00 4.80 19.66
N ARG A 12 -5.89 4.30 20.90
CA ARG A 12 -4.74 4.60 21.74
C ARG A 12 -3.41 4.09 21.16
N GLU A 13 -3.42 2.91 20.55
CA GLU A 13 -2.24 2.39 19.85
C GLU A 13 -1.84 3.31 18.68
N ARG A 14 -2.82 3.89 17.94
CA ARG A 14 -2.54 4.87 16.87
C ARG A 14 -1.90 6.14 17.42
N GLU A 15 -2.48 6.76 18.44
CA GLU A 15 -1.94 7.97 19.09
C GLU A 15 -0.49 7.77 19.57
N ILE A 16 -0.22 6.61 20.20
CA ILE A 16 1.13 6.28 20.69
C ILE A 16 2.12 6.12 19.53
N ILE A 17 1.72 5.44 18.44
CA ILE A 17 2.60 5.24 17.29
C ILE A 17 2.81 6.53 16.52
N ALA A 18 1.78 7.36 16.34
CA ALA A 18 1.87 8.70 15.72
C ALA A 18 2.77 9.65 16.53
N GLY A 19 2.84 9.47 17.85
CA GLY A 19 3.62 10.31 18.76
C GLY A 19 2.81 11.41 19.43
N ASP A 20 1.48 11.37 19.29
CA ASP A 20 0.55 12.31 19.90
C ASP A 20 0.29 12.02 21.37
N ALA A 21 0.58 10.80 21.82
CA ALA A 21 0.49 10.42 23.22
C ALA A 21 1.76 10.78 24.00
N ASP A 22 1.60 11.44 25.15
CA ASP A 22 2.68 11.68 26.11
C ASP A 22 3.05 10.38 26.83
N VAL A 23 3.94 9.59 26.22
CA VAL A 23 4.45 8.33 26.75
C VAL A 23 5.96 8.22 26.54
N THR A 24 6.61 7.43 27.40
CA THR A 24 8.05 7.19 27.29
C THR A 24 8.41 6.51 25.96
N SER A 25 9.61 6.80 25.44
CA SER A 25 10.13 6.16 24.21
C SER A 25 10.16 4.63 24.31
N ASN A 26 10.46 4.09 25.50
CA ASN A 26 10.43 2.65 25.74
C ASN A 26 9.01 2.07 25.60
N TYR A 27 8.00 2.76 26.11
CA TYR A 27 6.61 2.32 25.97
C TYR A 27 6.13 2.42 24.52
N ARG A 28 6.47 3.51 23.81
CA ARG A 28 6.20 3.65 22.37
C ARG A 28 6.82 2.50 21.57
N TYR A 29 8.08 2.18 21.82
CA TYR A 29 8.77 1.06 21.18
C TYR A 29 8.08 -0.28 21.45
N LYS A 30 7.64 -0.52 22.69
CA LYS A 30 6.88 -1.72 23.05
C LYS A 30 5.58 -1.83 22.25
N VAL A 31 4.82 -0.74 22.12
CA VAL A 31 3.57 -0.71 21.34
C VAL A 31 3.85 -0.99 19.86
N GLN A 32 4.86 -0.36 19.27
CA GLN A 32 5.27 -0.65 17.89
C GLN A 32 5.63 -2.14 17.70
N SER A 33 6.38 -2.73 18.63
CA SER A 33 6.71 -4.15 18.59
C SER A 33 5.48 -5.06 18.72
N LEU A 34 4.49 -4.68 19.52
CA LEU A 34 3.24 -5.43 19.65
C LEU A 34 2.46 -5.44 18.33
N VAL A 35 2.26 -4.28 17.72
CA VAL A 35 1.58 -4.16 16.41
C VAL A 35 2.32 -4.95 15.34
N ARG A 36 3.66 -4.81 15.29
CA ARG A 36 4.49 -5.56 14.34
C ARG A 36 4.34 -7.08 14.50
N ASN A 37 4.27 -7.57 15.73
CA ASN A 37 4.08 -8.99 15.98
C ASN A 37 2.67 -9.48 15.61
N ARG A 38 1.64 -8.64 15.78
CA ARG A 38 0.27 -8.95 15.35
C ARG A 38 0.22 -9.17 13.84
N VAL A 39 0.82 -8.25 13.08
CA VAL A 39 0.92 -8.39 11.61
C VAL A 39 1.67 -9.67 11.21
N ARG A 40 2.84 -9.90 11.79
CA ARG A 40 3.69 -11.05 11.40
C ARG A 40 3.15 -12.42 11.78
N LYS A 41 2.30 -12.51 12.80
CA LYS A 41 1.90 -13.80 13.39
C LYS A 41 0.42 -14.15 13.24
N GLN A 42 -0.42 -13.18 12.90
CA GLN A 42 -1.88 -13.36 12.91
C GLN A 42 -2.51 -12.81 11.65
N PHE A 43 -2.09 -11.61 11.22
CA PHE A 43 -2.73 -10.95 10.09
C PHE A 43 -2.61 -11.72 8.77
N GLY A 44 -1.52 -12.46 8.55
CA GLY A 44 -1.39 -13.33 7.38
C GLY A 44 -2.46 -14.44 7.35
N ASP A 45 -2.68 -15.10 8.48
CA ASP A 45 -3.69 -16.13 8.62
C ASP A 45 -5.11 -15.54 8.42
N ASP A 46 -5.34 -14.33 8.94
CA ASP A 46 -6.61 -13.61 8.72
C ASP A 46 -6.82 -13.32 7.22
N VAL A 47 -5.78 -12.86 6.52
CA VAL A 47 -5.82 -12.58 5.07
C VAL A 47 -6.11 -13.84 4.26
N GLU A 48 -5.47 -14.97 4.58
CA GLU A 48 -5.70 -16.25 3.90
C GLU A 48 -7.17 -16.68 4.04
N VAL A 49 -7.74 -16.58 5.25
CA VAL A 49 -9.17 -16.90 5.47
C VAL A 49 -10.09 -15.95 4.69
N LEU A 50 -9.77 -14.66 4.63
CA LEU A 50 -10.54 -13.70 3.86
C LEU A 50 -10.49 -14.01 2.35
N GLU A 51 -9.32 -14.34 1.83
CA GLU A 51 -9.14 -14.72 0.42
C GLU A 51 -9.97 -15.94 0.05
N GLU A 52 -9.94 -16.99 0.91
CA GLU A 52 -10.63 -18.25 0.63
C GLU A 52 -12.14 -18.18 0.85
N SER A 53 -12.59 -17.47 1.89
CA SER A 53 -13.95 -17.59 2.40
C SER A 53 -14.77 -16.31 2.30
N PHE A 54 -14.15 -15.16 2.09
CA PHE A 54 -14.83 -13.86 2.08
C PHE A 54 -14.17 -12.85 1.13
N SER A 55 -14.14 -13.20 -0.15
CA SER A 55 -13.40 -12.46 -1.19
C SER A 55 -13.76 -10.97 -1.29
N GLU A 56 -15.01 -10.58 -1.05
CA GLU A 56 -15.43 -9.17 -1.03
C GLU A 56 -14.62 -8.33 -0.01
N VAL A 57 -14.40 -8.88 1.19
CA VAL A 57 -13.63 -8.18 2.24
C VAL A 57 -12.13 -8.24 1.99
N TYR A 58 -11.66 -9.33 1.39
CA TYR A 58 -10.28 -9.41 0.92
C TYR A 58 -9.98 -8.32 -0.11
N GLU A 59 -10.83 -8.15 -1.13
CA GLU A 59 -10.70 -7.10 -2.15
C GLU A 59 -10.71 -5.71 -1.51
N MET A 60 -11.66 -5.41 -0.62
CA MET A 60 -11.67 -4.15 0.12
C MET A 60 -10.39 -3.89 0.90
N LEU A 61 -9.83 -4.93 1.55
CA LEU A 61 -8.57 -4.80 2.30
C LEU A 61 -7.38 -4.55 1.36
N VAL A 62 -7.32 -5.25 0.23
CA VAL A 62 -6.29 -5.06 -0.79
C VAL A 62 -6.39 -3.65 -1.34
N ASP A 63 -7.56 -3.17 -1.71
CA ASP A 63 -7.76 -1.81 -2.21
C ASP A 63 -7.32 -0.77 -1.18
N ASP A 64 -7.74 -0.89 0.08
CA ASP A 64 -7.33 0.07 1.14
C ASP A 64 -5.80 0.11 1.37
N VAL A 65 -5.10 -0.99 1.11
CA VAL A 65 -3.64 -1.10 1.25
C VAL A 65 -2.92 -0.68 -0.03
N CYS A 66 -3.42 -1.10 -1.19
CA CYS A 66 -2.78 -0.97 -2.49
C CYS A 66 -3.18 0.29 -3.25
N ASP A 67 -4.41 0.81 -3.13
CA ASP A 67 -4.83 2.05 -3.79
C ASP A 67 -4.21 3.29 -3.15
N ARG A 68 -3.84 3.21 -1.86
CA ARG A 68 -2.95 4.21 -1.26
C ARG A 68 -1.56 4.24 -1.92
N ALA A 69 -1.20 3.21 -2.68
CA ALA A 69 -0.01 3.11 -3.52
C ALA A 69 -0.36 3.02 -5.04
N GLY A 70 -1.62 3.23 -5.43
CA GLY A 70 -2.18 2.85 -6.73
C GLY A 70 -2.07 3.90 -7.84
N GLY A 71 -1.87 5.18 -7.47
CA GLY A 71 -1.73 6.27 -8.46
C GLY A 71 -0.56 6.06 -9.43
N ASP A 72 0.49 5.38 -8.98
CA ASP A 72 1.67 5.09 -9.78
C ASP A 72 1.42 3.96 -10.80
N LEU A 73 0.61 2.95 -10.45
CA LEU A 73 0.31 1.83 -11.35
C LEU A 73 -0.61 2.26 -12.50
N GLU A 74 -1.63 3.06 -12.22
CA GLU A 74 -2.49 3.63 -13.26
C GLU A 74 -1.70 4.52 -14.22
N THR A 75 -0.74 5.29 -13.69
CA THR A 75 0.16 6.13 -14.49
C THR A 75 1.06 5.27 -15.38
N VAL A 76 1.67 4.22 -14.84
CA VAL A 76 2.49 3.27 -15.63
C VAL A 76 1.66 2.59 -16.72
N ALA A 77 0.42 2.19 -16.44
CA ALA A 77 -0.46 1.59 -17.44
C ALA A 77 -0.72 2.53 -18.63
N LYS A 78 -0.98 3.82 -18.36
CA LYS A 78 -1.15 4.84 -19.42
C LYS A 78 0.11 5.01 -20.27
N GLU A 79 1.28 5.01 -19.64
CA GLU A 79 2.55 5.11 -20.38
C GLU A 79 2.79 3.86 -21.25
N LEU A 80 2.37 2.66 -20.81
CA LEU A 80 2.43 1.45 -21.63
C LEU A 80 1.51 1.53 -22.85
N ASP A 81 0.28 2.05 -22.71
CA ASP A 81 -0.63 2.29 -23.84
C ASP A 81 -0.02 3.29 -24.84
N GLU A 82 0.66 4.34 -24.36
CA GLU A 82 1.33 5.32 -25.21
C GLU A 82 2.53 4.72 -25.96
N ILE A 83 3.28 3.81 -25.33
CA ILE A 83 4.37 3.05 -25.97
C ILE A 83 3.81 2.19 -27.11
N GLU A 84 2.74 1.44 -26.85
CA GLU A 84 2.10 0.59 -27.87
C GLU A 84 1.62 1.44 -29.06
N ALA A 85 0.92 2.53 -28.78
CA ALA A 85 0.43 3.44 -29.80
C ALA A 85 1.58 4.10 -30.61
N ALA A 86 2.73 4.36 -29.98
CA ALA A 86 3.91 4.89 -30.66
C ALA A 86 4.55 3.83 -31.59
N PHE A 87 4.59 2.57 -31.19
CA PHE A 87 5.02 1.48 -32.08
C PHE A 87 4.10 1.33 -33.30
N GLU A 88 2.78 1.41 -33.11
CA GLU A 88 1.81 1.34 -34.21
C GLU A 88 2.00 2.48 -35.22
N ARG A 89 2.37 3.68 -34.75
CA ARG A 89 2.67 4.84 -35.61
C ARG A 89 4.07 4.82 -36.22
N GLY A 90 4.93 3.88 -35.81
CA GLY A 90 6.34 3.84 -36.21
C GLY A 90 7.15 5.02 -35.68
N ASP A 91 6.81 5.54 -34.49
CA ASP A 91 7.45 6.68 -33.83
C ASP A 91 8.30 6.21 -32.64
N PRO A 92 9.57 5.84 -32.85
CA PRO A 92 10.42 5.31 -31.80
C PRO A 92 10.78 6.35 -30.74
N ASP A 93 10.77 7.65 -31.09
CA ASP A 93 11.08 8.72 -30.14
C ASP A 93 9.93 8.88 -29.14
N ALA A 94 8.68 8.85 -29.61
CA ALA A 94 7.52 8.84 -28.72
C ALA A 94 7.49 7.61 -27.80
N ALA A 95 7.81 6.42 -28.32
CA ALA A 95 7.90 5.19 -27.53
C ALA A 95 8.97 5.31 -26.42
N ARG A 96 10.13 5.88 -26.76
CA ARG A 96 11.22 6.11 -25.80
C ARG A 96 10.82 7.10 -24.71
N SER A 97 10.18 8.21 -25.07
CA SER A 97 9.74 9.22 -24.10
C SER A 97 8.65 8.70 -23.15
N ALA A 98 7.73 7.85 -23.62
CA ALA A 98 6.74 7.19 -22.75
C ALA A 98 7.41 6.16 -21.83
N LEU A 99 8.37 5.38 -22.33
CA LEU A 99 9.15 4.47 -21.50
C LEU A 99 9.93 5.18 -20.39
N GLU A 100 10.56 6.32 -20.68
CA GLU A 100 11.28 7.12 -19.68
C GLU A 100 10.35 7.63 -18.57
N ARG A 101 9.14 8.07 -18.91
CA ARG A 101 8.12 8.48 -17.93
C ARG A 101 7.62 7.33 -17.06
N ALA A 102 7.39 6.15 -17.64
CA ALA A 102 7.04 4.95 -16.89
C ALA A 102 8.14 4.57 -15.89
N GLN A 103 9.40 4.58 -16.34
CA GLN A 103 10.56 4.28 -15.49
C GLN A 103 10.74 5.31 -14.36
N GLU A 104 10.50 6.60 -14.63
CA GLU A 104 10.55 7.64 -13.62
C GLU A 104 9.48 7.43 -12.53
N THR A 105 8.28 7.04 -12.93
CA THR A 105 7.16 6.76 -12.02
C THR A 105 7.49 5.59 -11.08
N ILE A 106 7.99 4.48 -11.63
CA ILE A 106 8.44 3.32 -10.84
C ILE A 106 9.60 3.71 -9.91
N SER A 107 10.56 4.49 -10.39
CA SER A 107 11.73 4.92 -9.60
C SER A 107 11.40 5.93 -8.50
N LYS A 108 10.28 6.65 -8.62
CA LYS A 108 9.76 7.52 -7.55
C LYS A 108 9.16 6.67 -6.43
N ARG A 109 8.34 5.69 -6.77
CA ARG A 109 7.76 4.73 -5.82
C ARG A 109 8.81 4.03 -4.94
N ASP A 110 9.86 3.50 -5.55
CA ASP A 110 10.96 2.82 -4.83
C ASP A 110 11.71 3.72 -3.83
N ARG A 111 11.66 5.06 -4.00
CA ARG A 111 12.27 6.03 -3.08
C ARG A 111 11.38 6.40 -1.92
N ASP A 112 10.07 6.45 -2.13
CA ASP A 112 9.10 6.80 -1.09
C ASP A 112 8.85 5.63 -0.10
N GLU A 113 9.20 4.40 -0.49
CA GLU A 113 9.11 3.19 0.35
C GLU A 113 10.35 2.93 1.24
N ARG A 114 11.39 3.78 1.22
CA ARG A 114 12.65 3.66 2.00
C ARG A 114 12.75 4.62 3.17
#